data_AF-A0A3R7KXP1-F1
#
_entry.id   AF-A0A3R7KXP1-F1
#
_cell.length_a   1.000
_cell.length_b   1.000
_cell.length_c   1.000
_cell.angle_alpha   90.00
_cell.angle_beta   90.00
_cell.angle_gamma   90.00
#
_symmetry.space_group_name_H-M   'P 1'
#
loop_
_entity.id
_entity.type
_entity.pdbx_description
1 polymer ?
#
loop_
_entity_poly.entity_id
_entity_poly.type
_entity_poly.pdbx_seq_one_letter_code
_entity_poly.pdbx_strand_id
1 'polypeptide(L)'
;MNDVISVLNILFATMQTKGGSLQTLFLSDGLDLLAALGLIIATWHVFLWLLEGDFPGFFANLFRHLIRCAVILVLLTAWSTTVHSYFVDNMQTMASRVSGGDGNPGDLLRALVNAASTIMQGVRTEAAQVCEEVPDVTPEGVVIPNTEHQECGATSDAGANSAGVSSIWTLVRNLPLILLAFLAKALAIIAITLMTLIFVVVVQFGSFLLDIAFCLGPVLIPWYVLPAGEFLFDGWLRFTISAGLFKVVAWLMMAIVYSGVLPGIQSLVQQTAMQSGTNSDAYYATNYLAMLALALVCGVGAFMMWQVPDIAKSLVSGGAGGGLRGFGKGVMGNKLTPNVLK
;
A
#
# COMPACT_ATOMS: atom_id res chain seq x y z
N MET A 1 20.38 10.52 -4.89
CA MET A 1 18.98 10.03 -4.71
C MET A 1 18.75 9.35 -3.35
N ASN A 2 19.73 8.67 -2.74
CA ASN A 2 19.61 8.12 -1.36
C ASN A 2 19.24 9.17 -0.29
N ASP A 3 19.65 10.43 -0.49
CA ASP A 3 19.40 11.52 0.45
C ASP A 3 17.92 11.90 0.55
N VAL A 4 17.22 11.96 -0.60
CA VAL A 4 15.78 12.33 -0.65
C VAL A 4 14.91 11.27 0.03
N ILE A 5 15.23 9.98 -0.15
CA ILE A 5 14.51 8.88 0.50
C ILE A 5 14.75 8.90 2.02
N SER A 6 15.98 9.18 2.46
CA SER A 6 16.31 9.34 3.88
C SER A 6 15.56 10.51 4.52
N VAL A 7 15.53 11.66 3.84
CA VAL A 7 14.80 12.85 4.31
C VAL A 7 13.29 12.57 4.41
N LEU A 8 12.70 11.87 3.44
CA LEU A 8 11.29 11.49 3.48
C LEU A 8 10.97 10.57 4.68
N ASN A 9 11.82 9.58 4.92
CA ASN A 9 11.67 8.66 6.07
C ASN A 9 11.82 9.38 7.40
N ILE A 10 12.79 10.30 7.53
CA ILE A 10 12.98 11.12 8.73
C ILE A 10 11.77 12.03 8.95
N LEU A 11 11.24 12.63 7.90
CA LEU A 11 10.08 13.51 7.98
C LEU A 11 8.84 12.74 8.45
N PHE A 12 8.58 11.55 7.89
CA PHE A 12 7.47 10.70 8.35
C PHE A 12 7.66 10.20 9.78
N ALA A 13 8.86 9.76 10.16
CA ALA A 13 9.16 9.34 11.52
C ALA A 13 8.97 10.49 12.52
N THR A 14 9.38 11.71 12.15
CA THR A 14 9.21 12.91 12.99
C THR A 14 7.73 13.26 13.15
N MET A 15 6.94 13.19 12.07
CA MET A 15 5.49 13.44 12.15
C MET A 15 4.77 12.40 13.01
N GLN A 16 5.10 11.10 12.88
CA GLN A 16 4.53 10.04 13.71
C GLN A 16 4.92 10.21 15.19
N THR A 17 6.17 10.57 15.47
CA THR A 17 6.65 10.83 16.84
C THR A 17 5.88 11.99 17.49
N LYS A 18 5.64 13.06 16.72
CA LYS A 18 4.82 14.19 17.18
C LYS A 18 3.36 13.79 17.36
N GLY A 19 2.80 12.99 16.45
CA GLY A 19 1.45 12.43 16.58
C GLY A 19 1.28 11.66 17.89
N GLY A 20 2.19 10.74 18.18
CA GLY A 20 2.23 9.99 19.44
C GLY A 20 2.30 10.88 20.69
N SER A 21 3.09 11.95 20.65
CA SER A 21 3.21 12.89 21.79
C SER A 21 1.92 13.67 22.09
N LEU A 22 1.01 13.80 21.12
CA LEU A 22 -0.28 14.49 21.31
C LEU A 22 -1.36 13.57 21.86
N GLN A 23 -1.19 12.24 21.83
CA GLN A 23 -2.22 11.28 22.22
C GLN A 23 -2.61 11.34 23.71
N THR A 24 -1.73 11.86 24.57
CA THR A 24 -1.99 12.03 26.01
C THR A 24 -2.41 13.44 26.39
N LEU A 25 -2.49 14.37 25.43
CA LEU A 25 -2.71 15.79 25.71
C LEU A 25 -4.06 16.05 26.38
N PHE A 26 -5.10 15.36 25.94
CA PHE A 26 -6.46 15.50 26.49
C PHE A 26 -6.79 14.47 27.58
N LEU A 27 -5.80 13.75 28.12
CA LEU A 27 -6.06 12.68 29.08
C LEU A 27 -6.55 13.22 30.42
N SER A 28 -5.98 14.33 30.91
CA SER A 28 -6.48 15.02 32.10
C SER A 28 -7.91 15.51 31.89
N ASP A 29 -8.16 16.15 30.75
CA ASP A 29 -9.46 16.73 30.43
C ASP A 29 -10.54 15.64 30.29
N GLY A 30 -10.16 14.46 29.78
CA GLY A 30 -11.04 13.30 29.71
C GLY A 30 -11.43 12.75 31.09
N LEU A 31 -10.50 12.74 32.04
CA LEU A 31 -10.78 12.33 33.43
C LEU A 31 -11.69 13.33 34.14
N ASP A 32 -11.43 14.64 33.97
CA ASP A 32 -12.27 15.70 34.53
C ASP A 32 -13.68 15.67 33.93
N LEU A 33 -13.79 15.41 32.62
CA LEU A 33 -15.07 15.25 31.94
C LEU A 33 -15.82 14.02 32.44
N LEU A 34 -15.15 12.88 32.64
CA LEU A 34 -15.76 11.67 33.22
C LEU A 34 -16.32 11.96 34.62
N ALA A 35 -15.55 12.66 35.46
CA ALA A 35 -15.98 13.03 36.80
C ALA A 35 -17.22 13.95 36.74
N ALA A 36 -17.21 14.98 35.88
CA ALA A 36 -18.33 15.89 35.71
C ALA A 36 -19.60 15.16 35.21
N LEU A 37 -19.47 14.35 34.16
CA LEU A 37 -20.60 13.59 33.58
C LEU A 37 -21.14 12.54 34.56
N GLY A 38 -20.25 11.85 35.27
CA GLY A 38 -20.61 10.90 36.31
C GLY A 38 -21.39 11.57 37.45
N LEU A 39 -20.96 12.75 37.91
CA LEU A 39 -21.69 13.51 38.94
C LEU A 39 -23.04 14.02 38.46
N ILE A 40 -23.13 14.52 37.23
CA ILE A 40 -24.41 14.99 36.64
C ILE A 40 -25.43 13.85 36.63
N ILE A 41 -25.04 12.66 36.15
CA ILE A 41 -25.95 11.53 36.05
C ILE A 41 -26.23 10.91 37.42
N ALA A 42 -25.25 10.86 38.33
CA ALA A 42 -25.50 10.43 39.71
C ALA A 42 -26.56 11.32 40.37
N THR A 43 -26.46 12.64 40.19
CA THR A 43 -27.44 13.61 40.67
C THR A 43 -28.82 13.37 40.04
N TRP A 44 -28.88 13.06 38.74
CA TRP A 44 -30.11 12.70 38.05
C TRP A 44 -30.78 11.44 38.63
N HIS A 45 -30.00 10.40 38.95
CA HIS A 45 -30.53 9.19 39.58
C HIS A 45 -31.06 9.45 40.98
N VAL A 46 -30.39 10.31 41.77
CA VAL A 46 -30.87 10.74 43.08
C VAL A 46 -32.19 11.51 42.94
N PHE A 47 -32.30 12.37 41.92
CA PHE A 47 -33.53 13.09 41.62
C PHE A 47 -34.69 12.15 41.24
N LEU A 48 -34.45 11.17 40.37
CA LEU A 48 -35.46 10.17 40.00
C LEU A 48 -35.90 9.33 41.20
N TRP A 49 -34.94 8.93 42.06
CA TRP A 49 -35.25 8.21 43.30
C TRP A 49 -36.16 9.02 44.22
N LEU A 50 -35.91 10.32 44.37
CA LEU A 50 -36.75 11.22 45.16
C LEU A 50 -38.17 11.36 44.59
N LEU A 51 -38.34 11.14 43.28
CA LEU A 51 -39.62 11.31 42.58
C LEU A 51 -40.44 10.00 42.52
N GLU A 52 -39.79 8.86 42.31
CA GLU A 52 -40.45 7.55 42.19
C GLU A 52 -40.52 6.79 43.52
N GLY A 53 -39.64 7.07 44.47
CA GLY A 53 -39.56 6.37 45.76
C GLY A 53 -39.12 4.90 45.69
N ASP A 54 -38.78 4.40 44.50
CA ASP A 54 -38.34 3.02 44.29
C ASP A 54 -36.87 2.83 44.68
N PHE A 55 -36.65 2.35 45.91
CA PHE A 55 -35.32 2.15 46.47
C PHE A 55 -34.54 1.02 45.77
N PRO A 56 -35.13 -0.18 45.50
CA PRO A 56 -34.46 -1.21 44.70
C PRO A 56 -34.01 -0.75 43.30
N GLY A 57 -34.88 -0.07 42.56
CA GLY A 57 -34.58 0.44 41.22
C GLY A 57 -33.44 1.46 41.21
N PHE A 58 -33.40 2.34 42.20
CA PHE A 58 -32.32 3.31 42.40
C PHE A 58 -30.95 2.62 42.57
N PHE A 59 -30.83 1.65 43.47
CA PHE A 59 -29.55 0.96 43.70
C PHE A 59 -29.07 0.21 42.46
N ALA A 60 -29.97 -0.45 41.74
CA ALA A 60 -29.62 -1.15 40.52
C ALA A 60 -29.06 -0.19 39.45
N ASN A 61 -29.71 0.97 39.26
CA ASN A 61 -29.29 1.96 38.27
C ASN A 61 -27.99 2.67 38.69
N LEU A 62 -27.85 3.05 39.97
CA LEU A 62 -26.63 3.66 40.50
C LEU A 62 -25.43 2.71 40.40
N PHE A 63 -25.61 1.43 40.75
CA PHE A 63 -24.56 0.43 40.64
C PHE A 63 -24.13 0.18 39.20
N ARG A 64 -25.09 0.06 38.27
CA ARG A 64 -24.81 -0.04 36.83
C ARG A 64 -24.03 1.18 36.32
N HIS A 65 -24.38 2.38 36.79
CA HIS A 65 -23.70 3.60 36.41
C HIS A 65 -22.27 3.67 36.98
N LEU A 66 -22.08 3.31 38.25
CA LEU A 66 -20.76 3.22 38.88
C LEU A 66 -19.85 2.23 38.15
N ILE A 67 -20.37 1.07 37.73
CA ILE A 67 -19.61 0.10 36.93
C ILE A 67 -19.18 0.73 35.60
N ARG A 68 -20.08 1.42 34.88
CA ARG A 68 -19.72 2.10 33.62
C ARG A 68 -18.61 3.13 33.83
N CYS A 69 -18.73 3.98 34.85
CA CYS A 69 -17.71 4.97 35.18
C CYS A 69 -16.38 4.32 35.58
N ALA A 70 -16.40 3.24 36.36
CA ALA A 70 -15.20 2.50 36.77
C ALA A 70 -14.48 1.89 35.56
N VAL A 71 -15.23 1.27 34.64
CA VAL A 71 -14.65 0.70 33.40
C VAL A 71 -14.02 1.79 32.54
N ILE A 72 -14.67 2.93 32.36
CA ILE A 72 -14.11 4.04 31.58
C ILE A 72 -12.88 4.63 32.28
N LEU A 73 -12.88 4.75 33.61
CA LEU A 73 -11.74 5.23 34.37
C LEU A 73 -10.52 4.29 34.20
N VAL A 74 -10.73 2.97 34.25
CA VAL A 74 -9.67 1.99 33.96
C VAL A 74 -9.15 2.15 32.53
N LEU A 75 -10.05 2.40 31.57
CA LEU A 75 -9.67 2.58 30.17
C LEU A 75 -8.85 3.87 29.94
N LEU A 76 -9.22 4.98 30.60
CA LEU A 76 -8.49 6.26 30.52
C LEU A 76 -7.15 6.22 31.27
N THR A 77 -7.08 5.51 32.40
CA THR A 77 -5.83 5.37 33.17
C THR A 77 -4.84 4.43 32.49
N ALA A 78 -5.32 3.43 31.75
CA ALA A 78 -4.51 2.51 30.95
C ALA A 78 -4.44 2.91 29.45
N TRP A 79 -4.63 4.20 29.14
CA TRP A 79 -4.73 4.72 27.77
C TRP A 79 -3.47 4.44 26.93
N SER A 80 -2.31 4.84 27.45
CA SER A 80 -1.04 4.77 26.73
C SER A 80 -0.48 3.35 26.61
N THR A 81 -0.97 2.41 27.41
CA THR A 81 -0.46 1.03 27.45
C THR A 81 -1.45 0.08 26.78
N THR A 82 -2.58 -0.14 27.45
CA THR A 82 -3.56 -1.14 27.08
C THR A 82 -4.30 -0.71 25.82
N VAL A 83 -4.91 0.48 25.81
CA VAL A 83 -5.71 0.93 24.67
C VAL A 83 -4.84 1.15 23.44
N HIS A 84 -3.68 1.78 23.59
CA HIS A 84 -2.73 1.96 22.50
C HIS A 84 -2.30 0.62 21.89
N SER A 85 -1.84 -0.35 22.69
CA SER A 85 -1.41 -1.65 22.13
C SER A 85 -2.55 -2.42 21.47
N TYR A 86 -3.77 -2.33 22.02
CA TYR A 86 -4.91 -3.06 21.47
C TYR A 86 -5.28 -2.63 20.06
N PHE A 87 -5.23 -1.32 19.75
CA PHE A 87 -5.53 -0.86 18.39
C PHE A 87 -4.27 -0.72 17.55
N VAL A 88 -3.21 -0.09 18.04
CA VAL A 88 -2.03 0.23 17.23
C VAL A 88 -1.17 -1.01 17.00
N ASP A 89 -0.72 -1.67 18.07
CA ASP A 89 0.23 -2.77 17.96
C ASP A 89 -0.41 -4.01 17.32
N ASN A 90 -1.67 -4.32 17.64
CA ASN A 90 -2.37 -5.44 16.99
C ASN A 90 -2.61 -5.19 15.50
N MET A 91 -2.97 -3.98 15.10
CA MET A 91 -3.17 -3.68 13.67
C MET A 91 -1.84 -3.62 12.92
N GLN A 92 -0.78 -3.15 13.56
CA GLN A 92 0.59 -3.24 13.06
C GLN A 92 1.00 -4.71 12.86
N THR A 93 0.72 -5.56 13.84
CA THR A 93 1.01 -7.01 13.80
C THR A 93 0.18 -7.72 12.74
N MET A 94 -1.09 -7.33 12.56
CA MET A 94 -1.93 -7.88 11.50
C MET A 94 -1.39 -7.49 10.12
N ALA A 95 -1.01 -6.22 9.95
CA ALA A 95 -0.36 -5.74 8.73
C ALA A 95 0.96 -6.49 8.44
N SER A 96 1.81 -6.69 9.45
CA SER A 96 3.09 -7.39 9.27
C SER A 96 2.93 -8.88 8.95
N ARG A 97 1.90 -9.54 9.49
CA ARG A 97 1.57 -10.93 9.13
C ARG A 97 1.12 -11.04 7.68
N VAL A 98 0.29 -10.11 7.24
CA VAL A 98 -0.20 -10.06 5.86
C VAL A 98 0.94 -9.76 4.87
N SER A 99 1.92 -8.96 5.27
CA SER A 99 3.09 -8.62 4.45
C SER A 99 4.22 -9.65 4.52
N GLY A 100 4.07 -10.76 5.24
CA GLY A 100 5.13 -11.77 5.39
C GLY A 100 6.37 -11.30 6.17
N GLY A 101 6.27 -10.20 6.94
CA GLY A 101 7.39 -9.61 7.69
C GLY A 101 8.04 -8.41 7.00
N ASP A 102 7.80 -8.18 5.72
CA ASP A 102 8.34 -7.05 4.95
C ASP A 102 7.49 -5.79 5.13
N GLY A 103 7.39 -5.29 6.36
CA GLY A 103 6.52 -4.17 6.73
C GLY A 103 7.07 -2.77 6.41
N ASN A 104 8.18 -2.66 5.66
CA ASN A 104 8.88 -1.39 5.49
C ASN A 104 8.70 -0.80 4.08
N PRO A 105 7.95 0.31 3.92
CA PRO A 105 7.80 0.99 2.63
C PRO A 105 9.13 1.43 2.02
N GLY A 106 10.17 1.63 2.83
CA GLY A 106 11.52 1.97 2.34
C GLY A 106 12.19 0.85 1.54
N ASP A 107 11.94 -0.40 1.89
CA ASP A 107 12.51 -1.55 1.18
C ASP A 107 11.77 -1.80 -0.14
N LEU A 108 10.47 -1.51 -0.18
CA LEU A 108 9.67 -1.44 -1.41
C LEU A 108 10.19 -0.35 -2.38
N LEU A 109 10.50 0.84 -1.88
CA LEU A 109 11.10 1.91 -2.69
C LEU A 109 12.49 1.53 -3.21
N ARG A 110 13.32 0.87 -2.39
CA ARG A 110 14.63 0.36 -2.83
C ARG A 110 14.50 -0.72 -3.89
N ALA A 111 13.58 -1.66 -3.70
CA ALA A 111 13.26 -2.68 -4.70
C ALA A 111 12.81 -2.05 -6.02
N LEU A 112 12.07 -0.94 -5.96
CA LEU A 112 11.61 -0.21 -7.14
C LEU A 112 12.74 0.52 -7.88
N VAL A 113 13.65 1.17 -7.15
CA VAL A 113 14.86 1.79 -7.73
C VAL A 113 15.77 0.72 -8.36
N ASN A 114 15.92 -0.42 -7.68
CA ASN A 114 16.69 -1.54 -8.20
C ASN A 114 16.02 -2.14 -9.45
N ALA A 115 14.71 -2.40 -9.41
CA ALA A 115 13.95 -2.88 -10.56
C ALA A 115 13.98 -1.90 -11.73
N ALA A 116 13.86 -0.59 -11.49
CA ALA A 116 14.00 0.44 -12.52
C ALA A 116 15.40 0.45 -13.13
N SER A 117 16.45 0.25 -12.32
CA SER A 117 17.82 0.12 -12.81
C SER A 117 18.02 -1.16 -13.63
N THR A 118 17.45 -2.30 -13.21
CA THR A 118 17.49 -3.57 -13.95
C THR A 118 16.72 -3.47 -15.27
N ILE A 119 15.55 -2.82 -15.28
CA ILE A 119 14.77 -2.59 -16.52
C ILE A 119 15.51 -1.63 -17.47
N MET A 120 16.27 -0.67 -16.94
CA MET A 120 17.09 0.24 -17.75
C MET A 120 18.39 -0.39 -18.25
N GLN A 121 19.01 -1.30 -17.50
CA GLN A 121 20.30 -1.92 -17.84
C GLN A 121 20.18 -3.26 -18.58
N GLY A 122 19.16 -4.08 -18.26
CA GLY A 122 18.95 -5.44 -18.79
C GLY A 122 18.61 -5.54 -20.28
N VAL A 123 18.56 -4.40 -20.99
CA VAL A 123 18.23 -4.36 -22.43
C VAL A 123 19.47 -4.34 -23.32
N ARG A 124 20.67 -4.07 -22.76
CA ARG A 124 21.91 -4.03 -23.54
C ARG A 124 22.81 -5.25 -23.36
N THR A 125 22.74 -5.95 -22.23
CA THR A 125 23.69 -7.01 -21.90
C THR A 125 23.23 -8.42 -22.29
N GLU A 126 21.93 -8.71 -22.32
CA GLU A 126 21.43 -10.07 -22.64
C GLU A 126 21.16 -10.31 -24.14
N ALA A 127 21.14 -9.26 -24.96
CA ALA A 127 21.06 -9.43 -26.42
C ALA A 127 22.41 -9.80 -27.07
N ALA A 128 23.49 -9.95 -26.29
CA ALA A 128 24.86 -10.10 -26.80
C ALA A 128 25.56 -11.43 -26.44
N GLN A 129 24.95 -12.32 -25.65
CA GLN A 129 25.54 -13.62 -25.31
C GLN A 129 24.54 -14.74 -25.58
N VAL A 130 24.60 -15.26 -26.80
CA VAL A 130 24.03 -16.56 -27.15
C VAL A 130 24.99 -17.61 -26.58
N CYS A 131 24.52 -18.39 -25.61
CA CYS A 131 25.27 -19.50 -25.06
C CYS A 131 24.72 -20.80 -25.67
N GLU A 132 25.59 -21.54 -26.35
CA GLU A 132 25.28 -22.84 -26.94
C GLU A 132 26.01 -23.92 -26.12
N GLU A 133 25.32 -25.01 -25.79
CA GLU A 133 25.93 -26.17 -25.13
C GLU A 133 26.68 -26.97 -26.19
N VAL A 134 28.02 -26.99 -26.12
CA VAL A 134 28.87 -27.72 -27.05
C VAL A 134 29.41 -28.95 -26.34
N PRO A 135 29.35 -30.15 -26.95
CA PRO A 135 29.92 -31.34 -26.35
C PRO A 135 31.46 -31.32 -26.40
N ASP A 136 32.11 -31.68 -25.29
CA ASP A 136 33.57 -31.72 -25.18
C ASP A 136 34.18 -32.78 -26.12
N VAL A 137 35.18 -32.38 -26.92
CA VAL A 137 35.91 -33.28 -27.83
C VAL A 137 37.36 -33.46 -27.40
N THR A 138 37.88 -34.67 -27.58
CA THR A 138 39.32 -34.99 -27.42
C THR A 138 40.17 -34.35 -28.54
N PRO A 139 41.50 -34.22 -28.39
CA PRO A 139 42.40 -33.70 -29.43
C PRO A 139 42.33 -34.46 -30.76
N GLU A 140 41.86 -35.72 -30.75
CA GLU A 140 41.60 -36.54 -31.95
C GLU A 140 40.17 -36.40 -32.52
N GLY A 141 39.34 -35.49 -31.98
CA GLY A 141 38.01 -35.17 -32.50
C GLY A 141 36.90 -36.16 -32.10
N VAL A 142 37.11 -36.97 -31.07
CA VAL A 142 36.10 -37.90 -30.54
C VAL A 142 35.32 -37.22 -29.41
N VAL A 143 33.99 -37.18 -29.54
CA VAL A 143 33.05 -36.64 -28.55
C VAL A 143 33.07 -37.49 -27.27
N ILE A 144 33.31 -36.86 -26.13
CA ILE A 144 33.30 -37.53 -24.83
C ILE A 144 31.85 -37.54 -24.30
N PRO A 145 31.25 -38.72 -24.04
CA PRO A 145 29.88 -38.78 -23.53
C PRO A 145 29.80 -38.25 -22.08
N ASN A 146 28.78 -37.42 -21.79
CA ASN A 146 28.47 -36.77 -20.51
C ASN A 146 29.39 -35.63 -20.04
N THR A 147 30.12 -34.98 -20.94
CA THR A 147 30.84 -33.73 -20.66
C THR A 147 30.43 -32.68 -21.69
N GLU A 148 29.66 -31.68 -21.25
CA GLU A 148 29.21 -30.53 -22.03
C GLU A 148 29.73 -29.27 -21.34
N HIS A 149 30.29 -28.34 -22.12
CA HIS A 149 30.67 -27.02 -21.64
C HIS A 149 29.85 -25.94 -22.34
N GLN A 150 29.50 -24.90 -21.59
CA GLN A 150 28.67 -23.82 -22.10
C GLN A 150 29.55 -22.76 -22.75
N GLU A 151 29.57 -22.73 -24.09
CA GLU A 151 30.27 -21.68 -24.84
C GLU A 151 29.33 -20.52 -25.09
N CYS A 152 29.54 -19.43 -24.35
CA CYS A 152 28.91 -18.15 -24.64
C CYS A 152 29.76 -17.42 -25.67
N GLY A 153 29.33 -17.46 -26.93
CA GLY A 153 29.96 -16.69 -27.99
C GLY A 153 29.83 -15.20 -27.69
N ALA A 154 30.93 -14.53 -27.39
CA ALA A 154 31.00 -13.09 -27.63
C ALA A 154 30.82 -12.94 -29.14
N THR A 155 29.77 -12.25 -29.59
CA THR A 155 29.68 -11.83 -30.99
C THR A 155 30.88 -10.94 -31.27
N SER A 156 32.00 -11.54 -31.68
CA SER A 156 33.13 -10.82 -32.23
C SER A 156 32.65 -10.25 -33.55
N ASP A 157 32.62 -8.93 -33.62
CA ASP A 157 32.38 -8.09 -34.80
C ASP A 157 33.40 -8.36 -35.93
N ALA A 158 33.49 -9.60 -36.41
CA ALA A 158 34.39 -10.04 -37.47
C ALA A 158 33.75 -9.88 -38.87
N GLY A 159 33.12 -8.72 -39.09
CA GLY A 159 32.46 -8.34 -40.34
C GLY A 159 32.46 -6.83 -40.58
N ALA A 160 33.48 -6.13 -40.08
CA ALA A 160 33.52 -4.67 -39.95
C ALA A 160 33.55 -3.84 -41.25
N ASN A 161 33.54 -4.44 -42.45
CA ASN A 161 33.67 -3.69 -43.72
C ASN A 161 32.41 -3.67 -44.62
N SER A 162 31.32 -4.31 -44.20
CA SER A 162 29.96 -4.10 -44.77
C SER A 162 28.92 -3.70 -43.71
N ALA A 163 29.37 -3.50 -42.47
CA ALA A 163 28.55 -3.34 -41.27
C ALA A 163 27.91 -1.95 -41.10
N GLY A 164 28.37 -0.91 -41.80
CA GLY A 164 27.82 0.43 -41.62
C GLY A 164 26.38 0.56 -42.11
N VAL A 165 26.10 0.13 -43.34
CA VAL A 165 24.82 0.44 -44.00
C VAL A 165 23.74 -0.59 -43.69
N SER A 166 24.08 -1.87 -43.56
CA SER A 166 23.14 -2.91 -43.15
C SER A 166 22.77 -2.82 -41.67
N SER A 167 23.72 -2.45 -40.78
CA SER A 167 23.43 -2.18 -39.37
C SER A 167 22.64 -0.89 -39.18
N ILE A 168 22.89 0.16 -39.97
CA ILE A 168 22.08 1.39 -39.92
C ILE A 168 20.69 1.12 -40.50
N TRP A 169 20.56 0.30 -41.56
CA TRP A 169 19.27 -0.02 -42.16
C TRP A 169 18.39 -0.89 -41.25
N THR A 170 18.96 -1.87 -40.54
CA THR A 170 18.24 -2.62 -39.50
C THR A 170 17.90 -1.74 -38.30
N LEU A 171 18.81 -0.85 -37.88
CA LEU A 171 18.54 0.13 -36.84
C LEU A 171 17.39 1.08 -37.22
N VAL A 172 17.37 1.61 -38.44
CA VAL A 172 16.32 2.53 -38.94
C VAL A 172 14.99 1.80 -39.12
N ARG A 173 14.99 0.56 -39.62
CA ARG A 173 13.78 -0.26 -39.78
C ARG A 173 13.17 -0.66 -38.42
N ASN A 174 14.01 -0.89 -37.42
CA ASN A 174 13.60 -1.26 -36.07
C ASN A 174 13.48 -0.07 -35.10
N LEU A 175 13.89 1.13 -35.53
CA LEU A 175 13.77 2.38 -34.77
C LEU A 175 12.36 2.63 -34.21
N PRO A 176 11.25 2.45 -34.97
CA PRO A 176 9.91 2.60 -34.42
C PRO A 176 9.59 1.57 -33.33
N LEU A 177 10.05 0.32 -33.46
CA LEU A 177 9.87 -0.73 -32.45
C LEU A 177 10.72 -0.48 -31.20
N ILE A 178 11.95 0.00 -31.37
CA ILE A 178 12.85 0.39 -30.27
C ILE A 178 12.26 1.58 -29.50
N LEU A 179 11.74 2.58 -30.20
CA LEU A 179 11.11 3.76 -29.58
C LEU A 179 9.83 3.37 -28.83
N LEU A 180 9.02 2.48 -29.40
CA LEU A 180 7.82 1.95 -28.74
C LEU A 180 8.16 1.10 -27.50
N ALA A 181 9.22 0.28 -27.57
CA ALA A 181 9.71 -0.50 -26.43
C ALA A 181 10.28 0.40 -25.32
N PHE A 182 11.00 1.47 -25.67
CA PHE A 182 11.46 2.49 -24.71
C PHE A 182 10.29 3.23 -24.06
N LEU A 183 9.27 3.59 -24.84
CA LEU A 183 8.05 4.24 -24.33
C LEU A 183 7.28 3.32 -23.39
N ALA A 184 7.14 2.03 -23.74
CA ALA A 184 6.49 1.02 -22.88
C ALA A 184 7.26 0.81 -21.57
N LYS A 185 8.60 0.79 -21.61
CA LYS A 185 9.45 0.72 -20.41
C LYS A 185 9.30 1.97 -19.53
N ALA A 186 9.30 3.15 -20.13
CA ALA A 186 9.07 4.40 -19.40
C ALA A 186 7.68 4.40 -18.74
N LEU A 187 6.64 3.96 -19.45
CA LEU A 187 5.28 3.86 -18.94
C LEU A 187 5.18 2.85 -17.78
N ALA A 188 5.83 1.69 -17.87
CA ALA A 188 5.91 0.70 -16.80
C ALA A 188 6.57 1.28 -15.54
N ILE A 189 7.71 1.97 -15.68
CA ILE A 189 8.40 2.61 -14.56
C ILE A 189 7.49 3.67 -13.92
N ILE A 190 6.81 4.50 -14.72
CA ILE A 190 5.86 5.49 -14.22
C ILE A 190 4.69 4.82 -13.47
N ALA A 191 4.15 3.72 -13.99
CA ALA A 191 3.05 3.00 -13.34
C ALA A 191 3.46 2.38 -11.99
N ILE A 192 4.64 1.76 -11.92
CA ILE A 192 5.16 1.16 -10.69
C ILE A 192 5.47 2.25 -9.66
N THR A 193 6.16 3.33 -10.06
CA THR A 193 6.46 4.48 -9.17
C THR A 193 5.19 5.09 -8.60
N LEU A 194 4.17 5.30 -9.43
CA LEU A 194 2.88 5.85 -9.02
C LEU A 194 2.17 4.93 -8.02
N MET A 195 2.14 3.62 -8.28
CA MET A 195 1.56 2.63 -7.36
C MET A 195 2.20 2.72 -5.96
N THR A 196 3.53 2.74 -5.90
CA THR A 196 4.25 2.79 -4.62
C THR A 196 4.06 4.10 -3.90
N LEU A 197 4.02 5.23 -4.61
CA LEU A 197 3.72 6.53 -4.00
C LEU A 197 2.31 6.54 -3.38
N ILE A 198 1.30 6.03 -4.08
CA ILE A 198 -0.06 5.90 -3.52
C ILE A 198 -0.05 5.04 -2.27
N PHE A 199 0.62 3.89 -2.30
CA PHE A 199 0.70 2.98 -1.15
C PHE A 199 1.29 3.68 0.08
N VAL A 200 2.44 4.36 -0.06
CA VAL A 200 3.08 5.09 1.05
C VAL A 200 2.14 6.15 1.62
N VAL A 201 1.49 6.92 0.76
CA VAL A 201 0.54 7.96 1.19
C VAL A 201 -0.64 7.35 1.94
N VAL A 202 -1.24 6.27 1.44
CA VAL A 202 -2.40 5.61 2.08
C VAL A 202 -2.04 5.04 3.45
N VAL A 203 -0.90 4.34 3.56
CA VAL A 203 -0.44 3.78 4.84
C VAL A 203 -0.16 4.89 5.84
N GLN A 204 0.52 5.96 5.42
CA GLN A 204 0.86 7.09 6.29
C GLN A 204 -0.39 7.87 6.71
N PHE A 205 -1.36 8.03 5.81
CA PHE A 205 -2.64 8.66 6.11
C PHE A 205 -3.43 7.85 7.15
N GLY A 206 -3.39 6.52 7.08
CA GLY A 206 -3.97 5.64 8.12
C GLY A 206 -3.35 5.89 9.50
N SER A 207 -2.03 6.00 9.59
CA SER A 207 -1.33 6.34 10.84
C SER A 207 -1.74 7.71 11.38
N PHE A 208 -1.84 8.74 10.53
CA PHE A 208 -2.28 10.06 10.97
C PHE A 208 -3.72 10.10 11.48
N LEU A 209 -4.64 9.42 10.79
CA LEU A 209 -6.03 9.33 11.25
C LEU A 209 -6.13 8.62 12.59
N LEU A 210 -5.32 7.57 12.80
CA LEU A 210 -5.25 6.85 14.06
C LEU A 210 -4.70 7.75 15.18
N ASP A 211 -3.65 8.54 14.93
CA ASP A 211 -3.12 9.50 15.91
C ASP A 211 -4.16 10.54 16.33
N ILE A 212 -4.94 11.05 15.38
CA ILE A 212 -6.05 11.97 15.66
C ILE A 212 -7.13 11.27 16.50
N ALA A 213 -7.47 10.03 16.15
CA ALA A 213 -8.44 9.24 16.90
C ALA A 213 -8.01 9.06 18.37
N PHE A 214 -6.72 8.76 18.59
CA PHE A 214 -6.15 8.60 19.92
C PHE A 214 -6.01 9.91 20.70
N CYS A 215 -5.78 11.01 20.02
CA CYS A 215 -5.77 12.34 20.64
C CYS A 215 -7.17 12.71 21.16
N LEU A 216 -8.22 12.45 20.39
CA LEU A 216 -9.60 12.80 20.77
C LEU A 216 -10.30 11.75 21.65
N GLY A 217 -9.77 10.53 21.69
CA GLY A 217 -10.36 9.41 22.44
C GLY A 217 -10.67 9.71 23.91
N PRO A 218 -9.74 10.29 24.70
CA PRO A 218 -9.98 10.58 26.11
C PRO A 218 -11.18 11.53 26.34
N VAL A 219 -11.46 12.43 25.38
CA VAL A 219 -12.60 13.36 25.46
C VAL A 219 -13.90 12.70 25.01
N LEU A 220 -13.85 11.79 24.04
CA LEU A 220 -15.04 11.20 23.42
C LEU A 220 -15.59 9.98 24.18
N ILE A 221 -14.74 9.26 24.92
CA ILE A 221 -15.14 8.06 25.67
C ILE A 221 -16.05 8.34 26.88
N PRO A 222 -15.82 9.40 27.69
CA PRO A 222 -16.71 9.76 28.80
C PRO A 222 -18.18 9.94 28.40
N TRP A 223 -18.45 10.27 27.14
CA TRP A 223 -19.82 10.44 26.64
C TRP A 223 -20.63 9.14 26.60
N TYR A 224 -20.00 7.96 26.71
CA TYR A 224 -20.71 6.69 26.88
C TYR A 224 -21.53 6.60 28.18
N VAL A 225 -21.17 7.43 29.17
CA VAL A 225 -21.89 7.48 30.44
C VAL A 225 -23.30 8.07 30.25
N LEU A 226 -23.45 9.05 29.36
CA LEU A 226 -24.72 9.70 29.04
C LEU A 226 -25.42 8.94 27.89
N PRO A 227 -26.64 8.41 28.07
CA PRO A 227 -27.38 7.73 27.00
C PRO A 227 -27.57 8.60 25.74
N ALA A 228 -27.80 9.91 25.92
CA ALA A 228 -27.94 10.86 24.81
C ALA A 228 -26.63 11.16 24.07
N GLY A 229 -25.47 10.88 24.70
CA GLY A 229 -24.14 11.12 24.18
C GLY A 229 -23.43 9.88 23.60
N GLU A 230 -24.04 8.69 23.70
CA GLU A 230 -23.41 7.43 23.27
C GLU A 230 -22.97 7.44 21.79
N PHE A 231 -23.62 8.26 20.95
CA PHE A 231 -23.25 8.42 19.53
C PHE A 231 -21.84 8.99 19.33
N LEU A 232 -21.32 9.81 20.26
CA LEU A 232 -19.98 10.37 20.17
C LEU A 232 -18.93 9.28 20.39
N PHE A 233 -19.19 8.40 21.35
CA PHE A 233 -18.36 7.23 21.61
C PHE A 233 -18.42 6.22 20.45
N ASP A 234 -19.62 5.87 19.96
CA ASP A 234 -19.77 4.95 18.82
C ASP A 234 -19.12 5.52 17.55
N GLY A 235 -19.30 6.83 17.29
CA GLY A 235 -18.66 7.52 16.17
C GLY A 235 -17.13 7.49 16.25
N TRP A 236 -16.58 7.78 17.44
CA TRP A 236 -15.14 7.68 17.70
C TRP A 236 -14.61 6.25 17.53
N LEU A 237 -15.31 5.26 18.07
CA LEU A 237 -14.90 3.86 18.02
C LEU A 237 -14.88 3.35 16.58
N ARG A 238 -15.93 3.63 15.81
CA ARG A 238 -15.98 3.31 14.37
C ARG A 238 -14.88 4.02 13.59
N PHE A 239 -14.65 5.30 13.88
CA PHE A 239 -13.58 6.06 13.25
C PHE A 239 -12.21 5.44 13.54
N THR A 240 -11.91 5.13 14.81
CA THR A 240 -10.64 4.52 15.25
C THR A 240 -10.40 3.17 14.57
N ILE A 241 -11.41 2.30 14.55
CA ILE A 241 -11.31 1.00 13.87
C ILE A 241 -11.09 1.21 12.36
N SER A 242 -11.83 2.13 11.73
CA SER A 242 -11.69 2.38 10.29
C SER A 242 -10.29 2.91 9.95
N ALA A 243 -9.75 3.86 10.71
CA ALA A 243 -8.42 4.43 10.51
C ALA A 243 -7.33 3.35 10.64
N GLY A 244 -7.46 2.49 11.63
CA GLY A 244 -6.54 1.38 11.84
C GLY A 244 -6.59 0.31 10.76
N LEU A 245 -7.78 0.01 10.22
CA LEU A 245 -7.95 -0.91 9.09
C LEU A 245 -7.33 -0.40 7.79
N PHE A 246 -7.09 0.91 7.62
CA PHE A 246 -6.45 1.45 6.40
C PHE A 246 -5.10 0.77 6.18
N LYS A 247 -4.32 0.61 7.25
CA LYS A 247 -3.00 0.00 7.18
C LYS A 247 -3.10 -1.49 6.85
N VAL A 248 -4.00 -2.21 7.52
CA VAL A 248 -4.20 -3.66 7.29
C VAL A 248 -4.63 -3.92 5.84
N VAL A 249 -5.64 -3.17 5.36
CA VAL A 249 -6.16 -3.32 3.99
C VAL A 249 -5.13 -2.88 2.95
N ALA A 250 -4.35 -1.83 3.19
CA ALA A 250 -3.27 -1.43 2.29
C ALA A 250 -2.24 -2.55 2.12
N TRP A 251 -1.79 -3.15 3.22
CA TRP A 251 -0.85 -4.27 3.18
C TRP A 251 -1.44 -5.52 2.54
N LEU A 252 -2.73 -5.80 2.78
CA LEU A 252 -3.45 -6.88 2.10
C LEU A 252 -3.48 -6.69 0.59
N MET A 253 -3.85 -5.49 0.14
CA MET A 253 -3.84 -5.16 -1.28
C MET A 253 -2.43 -5.26 -1.86
N MET A 254 -1.41 -4.86 -1.10
CA MET A 254 -0.01 -4.98 -1.54
C MET A 254 0.41 -6.44 -1.70
N ALA A 255 0.02 -7.31 -0.76
CA ALA A 255 0.30 -8.74 -0.82
C ALA A 255 -0.39 -9.42 -2.02
N ILE A 256 -1.65 -9.04 -2.30
CA ILE A 256 -2.38 -9.53 -3.48
C ILE A 256 -1.66 -9.10 -4.77
N VAL A 257 -1.25 -7.83 -4.85
CA VAL A 257 -0.50 -7.35 -6.02
C VAL A 257 0.87 -8.00 -6.10
N TYR A 258 1.60 -8.16 -4.99
CA TYR A 258 2.91 -8.80 -4.98
C TYR A 258 2.84 -10.26 -5.47
N SER A 259 1.89 -11.04 -4.94
CA SER A 259 1.67 -12.43 -5.33
C SER A 259 1.15 -12.61 -6.76
N GLY A 260 0.35 -11.68 -7.27
CA GLY A 260 -0.17 -11.75 -8.64
C GLY A 260 0.78 -11.20 -9.70
N VAL A 261 1.51 -10.13 -9.40
CA VAL A 261 2.30 -9.38 -10.39
C VAL A 261 3.70 -9.96 -10.55
N LEU A 262 4.41 -10.30 -9.47
CA LEU A 262 5.81 -10.75 -9.56
C LEU A 262 6.02 -12.04 -10.35
N PRO A 263 5.19 -13.09 -10.21
CA PRO A 263 5.32 -14.27 -11.07
C PRO A 263 5.07 -13.92 -12.55
N GLY A 264 4.19 -12.94 -12.82
CA GLY A 264 3.99 -12.36 -14.15
C GLY A 264 5.26 -11.69 -14.68
N ILE A 265 5.94 -10.88 -13.85
CA ILE A 265 7.22 -10.25 -14.22
C ILE A 265 8.28 -11.31 -14.50
N GLN A 266 8.45 -12.30 -13.62
CA GLN A 266 9.46 -13.34 -13.75
C GLN A 266 9.23 -14.23 -14.98
N SER A 267 7.98 -14.62 -15.25
CA SER A 267 7.63 -15.40 -16.44
C SER A 267 7.85 -14.60 -17.72
N LEU A 268 7.55 -13.30 -17.74
CA LEU A 268 7.81 -12.43 -18.89
C LEU A 268 9.31 -12.20 -19.13
N VAL A 269 10.10 -12.02 -18.07
CA VAL A 269 11.56 -11.93 -18.17
C VAL A 269 12.14 -13.24 -18.73
N GLN A 270 11.66 -14.40 -18.25
CA GLN A 270 12.08 -15.71 -18.75
C GLN A 270 11.67 -15.93 -20.22
N GLN A 271 10.45 -15.55 -20.61
CA GLN A 271 10.00 -15.63 -22.01
C GLN A 271 10.80 -14.73 -22.94
N THR A 272 11.21 -13.55 -22.45
CA THR A 272 12.06 -12.62 -23.21
C THR A 272 13.48 -13.18 -23.36
N ALA A 273 14.04 -13.80 -22.32
CA ALA A 273 15.33 -14.46 -22.37
C ALA A 273 15.35 -15.63 -23.37
N MET A 274 14.29 -16.47 -23.39
CA MET A 274 14.19 -17.64 -24.28
C MET A 274 14.02 -17.28 -25.78
N GLN A 275 13.40 -16.14 -26.10
CA GLN A 275 13.23 -15.69 -27.50
C GLN A 275 14.40 -14.88 -28.04
N SER A 276 15.38 -14.53 -27.19
CA SER A 276 16.56 -13.76 -27.57
C SER A 276 17.52 -14.52 -28.50
N GLY A 277 17.36 -15.84 -28.63
CA GLY A 277 18.31 -16.70 -29.36
C GLY A 277 18.13 -16.78 -30.88
N THR A 278 17.07 -16.22 -31.49
CA THR A 278 16.80 -16.48 -32.92
C THR A 278 16.67 -15.27 -33.84
N ASN A 279 16.17 -14.11 -33.41
CA ASN A 279 16.11 -12.89 -34.25
C ASN A 279 15.93 -11.61 -33.41
N SER A 280 16.71 -10.56 -33.68
CA SER A 280 16.58 -9.25 -33.01
C SER A 280 15.19 -8.61 -33.16
N ASP A 281 14.48 -8.89 -34.25
CA ASP A 281 13.15 -8.34 -34.54
C ASP A 281 12.06 -8.96 -33.64
N ALA A 282 12.20 -10.24 -33.31
CA ALA A 282 11.31 -10.93 -32.37
C ALA A 282 11.55 -10.47 -30.93
N TYR A 283 12.80 -10.18 -30.58
CA TYR A 283 13.17 -9.65 -29.26
C TYR A 283 12.48 -8.31 -28.96
N TYR A 284 12.53 -7.35 -29.89
CA TYR A 284 11.88 -6.06 -29.68
C TYR A 284 10.36 -6.15 -29.67
N ALA A 285 9.77 -7.02 -30.50
CA ALA A 285 8.33 -7.19 -30.60
C ALA A 285 7.69 -7.85 -29.36
N THR A 286 8.35 -8.85 -28.77
CA THR A 286 7.83 -9.51 -27.57
C THR A 286 8.03 -8.67 -26.32
N ASN A 287 9.15 -7.94 -26.23
CA ASN A 287 9.51 -7.17 -25.03
C ASN A 287 8.57 -5.96 -24.79
N TYR A 288 8.05 -5.30 -25.84
CA TYR A 288 7.13 -4.17 -25.63
C TYR A 288 5.76 -4.59 -25.11
N LEU A 289 5.22 -5.73 -25.57
CA LEU A 289 3.90 -6.23 -25.16
C LEU A 289 3.93 -6.67 -23.69
N ALA A 290 4.99 -7.36 -23.30
CA ALA A 290 5.27 -7.72 -21.91
C ALA A 290 5.32 -6.50 -20.98
N MET A 291 6.05 -5.46 -21.36
CA MET A 291 6.18 -4.23 -20.57
C MET A 291 4.87 -3.44 -20.48
N LEU A 292 4.07 -3.45 -21.54
CA LEU A 292 2.74 -2.81 -21.56
C LEU A 292 1.75 -3.57 -20.67
N ALA A 293 1.76 -4.91 -20.70
CA ALA A 293 0.96 -5.75 -19.81
C ALA A 293 1.33 -5.52 -18.33
N LEU A 294 2.63 -5.46 -18.03
CA LEU A 294 3.14 -5.15 -16.70
C LEU A 294 2.68 -3.76 -16.25
N ALA A 295 2.80 -2.75 -17.12
CA ALA A 295 2.35 -1.40 -16.81
C ALA A 295 0.85 -1.32 -16.52
N LEU A 296 0.03 -2.06 -17.28
CA LEU A 296 -1.41 -2.15 -17.06
C LEU A 296 -1.71 -2.78 -15.70
N VAL A 297 -1.05 -3.90 -15.39
CA VAL A 297 -1.22 -4.61 -14.13
C VAL A 297 -0.81 -3.75 -12.93
N CYS A 298 0.32 -3.02 -13.02
CA CYS A 298 0.71 -2.04 -12.01
C CYS A 298 -0.28 -0.87 -11.92
N GLY A 299 -0.85 -0.44 -13.04
CA GLY A 299 -1.91 0.58 -13.08
C GLY A 299 -3.19 0.11 -12.37
N VAL A 300 -3.60 -1.14 -12.55
CA VAL A 300 -4.70 -1.75 -11.81
C VAL A 300 -4.35 -1.85 -10.32
N GLY A 301 -3.13 -2.24 -9.97
CA GLY A 301 -2.64 -2.25 -8.59
C GLY A 301 -2.70 -0.86 -7.94
N ALA A 302 -2.27 0.18 -8.65
CA ALA A 302 -2.36 1.56 -8.20
C ALA A 302 -3.82 1.99 -7.96
N PHE A 303 -4.74 1.58 -8.84
CA PHE A 303 -6.17 1.85 -8.69
C PHE A 303 -6.77 1.12 -7.48
N MET A 304 -6.40 -0.14 -7.24
CA MET A 304 -6.84 -0.89 -6.06
C MET A 304 -6.34 -0.23 -4.77
N MET A 305 -5.10 0.28 -4.76
CA MET A 305 -4.55 1.02 -3.63
C MET A 305 -5.31 2.31 -3.33
N TRP A 306 -5.75 3.02 -4.37
CA TRP A 306 -6.55 4.23 -4.20
C TRP A 306 -7.90 3.97 -3.51
N GLN A 307 -8.46 2.76 -3.64
CA GLN A 307 -9.75 2.39 -3.04
C GLN A 307 -9.65 1.91 -1.59
N VAL A 308 -8.43 1.68 -1.07
CA VAL A 308 -8.22 1.18 0.30
C VAL A 308 -8.97 2.00 1.37
N PRO A 309 -8.99 3.35 1.35
CA PRO A 309 -9.72 4.13 2.35
C PRO A 309 -11.23 3.85 2.36
N ASP A 310 -11.83 3.63 1.19
CA ASP A 310 -13.26 3.36 1.06
C ASP A 310 -13.59 1.93 1.52
N ILE A 311 -12.73 0.96 1.20
CA ILE A 311 -12.87 -0.43 1.64
C ILE A 311 -12.78 -0.51 3.17
N ALA A 312 -11.81 0.16 3.78
CA ALA A 312 -11.68 0.12 5.23
C ALA A 312 -12.85 0.80 5.97
N LYS A 313 -13.39 1.89 5.43
CA LYS A 313 -14.62 2.52 5.96
C LYS A 313 -15.84 1.62 5.78
N SER A 314 -15.92 0.91 4.67
CA SER A 314 -17.06 0.07 4.34
C SER A 314 -17.15 -1.18 5.21
N LEU A 315 -16.00 -1.78 5.52
CA LEU A 315 -15.89 -2.90 6.46
C LEU A 315 -16.45 -2.57 7.85
N VAL A 316 -16.25 -1.34 8.34
CA VAL A 316 -16.74 -0.90 9.66
C VAL A 316 -18.19 -0.44 9.64
N SER A 317 -18.60 0.22 8.55
CA SER A 317 -19.97 0.74 8.43
C SER A 317 -20.98 -0.29 7.94
N GLY A 318 -20.54 -1.49 7.54
CA GLY A 318 -21.40 -2.55 6.99
C GLY A 318 -22.01 -2.22 5.63
N GLY A 319 -21.62 -1.09 5.02
CA GLY A 319 -22.04 -0.70 3.68
C GLY A 319 -21.21 -1.42 2.62
N ALA A 320 -21.80 -1.76 1.48
CA ALA A 320 -21.07 -2.22 0.31
C ALA A 320 -20.24 -1.07 -0.29
N GLY A 321 -19.11 -0.76 0.31
CA GLY A 321 -18.20 0.28 -0.17
C GLY A 321 -17.15 -0.32 -1.09
N GLY A 322 -17.37 -0.07 -2.39
CA GLY A 322 -16.52 -0.55 -3.47
C GLY A 322 -17.23 -0.40 -4.82
N GLY A 323 -17.84 0.76 -5.07
CA GLY A 323 -18.54 1.03 -6.33
C GLY A 323 -17.95 2.27 -6.97
N LEU A 324 -17.13 2.08 -8.03
CA LEU A 324 -16.88 2.87 -9.26
C LEU A 324 -17.27 4.36 -9.36
N ARG A 325 -17.49 5.09 -8.27
CA ARG A 325 -18.03 6.45 -8.24
C ARG A 325 -17.00 7.54 -8.53
N GLY A 326 -15.71 7.17 -8.62
CA GLY A 326 -14.60 8.12 -8.81
C GLY A 326 -13.93 8.08 -10.20
N PHE A 327 -14.14 7.03 -10.99
CA PHE A 327 -13.45 6.89 -12.29
C PHE A 327 -14.27 7.59 -13.39
N GLY A 328 -13.77 8.73 -13.89
CA GLY A 328 -14.38 9.48 -15.01
C GLY A 328 -14.80 10.91 -14.70
N LYS A 329 -14.86 11.32 -13.43
CA LYS A 329 -15.30 12.68 -13.05
C LYS A 329 -14.21 13.75 -13.20
N GLY A 330 -12.95 13.36 -13.45
CA GLY A 330 -11.80 14.27 -13.46
C GLY A 330 -11.42 14.90 -14.80
N VAL A 331 -11.80 14.34 -15.96
CA VAL A 331 -11.34 14.86 -17.27
C VAL A 331 -12.41 14.85 -18.38
N MET A 332 -13.44 13.99 -18.32
CA MET A 332 -14.51 13.94 -19.35
C MET A 332 -15.87 14.52 -18.91
N GLY A 333 -16.04 14.87 -17.63
CA GLY A 333 -17.32 15.35 -17.11
C GLY A 333 -17.65 16.82 -17.38
N ASN A 334 -16.70 17.63 -17.86
CA ASN A 334 -16.85 19.09 -17.93
C ASN A 334 -17.13 19.65 -19.34
N LYS A 335 -17.45 18.81 -20.33
CA LYS A 335 -17.71 19.26 -21.72
C LYS A 335 -18.98 18.71 -22.38
N LEU A 336 -19.92 18.16 -21.62
CA LEU A 336 -21.20 17.67 -22.16
C LEU A 336 -22.42 18.25 -21.42
N THR A 337 -22.39 19.53 -21.09
CA THR A 337 -23.64 20.31 -21.00
C THR A 337 -23.87 20.97 -22.35
N PRO A 338 -24.72 20.41 -23.24
CA PRO A 338 -25.22 21.19 -24.36
C PRO A 338 -26.01 22.35 -23.77
N ASN A 339 -25.61 23.58 -24.12
CA ASN A 339 -26.44 24.77 -23.99
C ASN A 339 -27.78 24.45 -24.65
N VAL A 340 -28.80 24.20 -23.84
CA VAL A 340 -30.18 24.18 -24.30
C VAL A 340 -30.47 25.60 -24.77
N LEU A 341 -30.58 25.71 -26.09
CA LEU A 341 -30.99 26.89 -26.84
C LEU A 341 -32.35 27.39 -26.35
N LYS A 342 -32.49 28.72 -26.49
CA LYS A 342 -33.71 29.54 -26.51
C LYS A 342 -35.02 28.81 -26.76
#